data_AF-A0A820DGV3-F1
#
_entry.id   AF-A0A820DGV3-F1
#
_cell.length_a   1.000
_cell.length_b   1.000
_cell.length_c   1.000
_cell.angle_alpha   90.00
_cell.angle_beta   90.00
_cell.angle_gamma   90.00
#
_symmetry.space_group_name_H-M   'P 1'
#
loop_
_entity.id
_entity.type
_entity.pdbx_description
1 polymer ?
#
loop_
_entity_poly.entity_id
_entity_poly.type
_entity_poly.pdbx_seq_one_letter_code
_entity_poly.pdbx_strand_id
1 'polypeptide(L)'
;MKHSSAKEVEVRVKRTFLARKKPTNSLIDGQVKISIRFHQLKVRFKQLSVELNLFNNQSSDDRHIRCQRIGTRLHIFILIGSSIILALYSSLTQEIHHETILNPSETQYTTLAQVLGDCVVCPCITKWRSRLLSSTAELRLDDQPISINHLYDIINNENYTKLDHGLTKSDINPKDRQNFSSRLKLVSADVFEI
;
A
#
# COMPACT_ATOMS: atom_id res chain seq x y z
N MET A 1 -69.83 -18.03 -50.79
CA MET A 1 -68.49 -18.62 -50.53
C MET A 1 -67.45 -17.83 -51.33
N LYS A 2 -66.37 -17.33 -50.70
CA LYS A 2 -65.22 -16.54 -51.23
C LYS A 2 -64.98 -15.15 -50.60
N HIS A 3 -65.39 -14.89 -49.35
CA HIS A 3 -65.01 -13.65 -48.64
C HIS A 3 -64.09 -13.83 -47.43
N SER A 4 -63.65 -15.06 -47.12
CA SER A 4 -62.89 -15.35 -45.90
C SER A 4 -61.38 -15.56 -46.08
N SER A 5 -60.86 -15.53 -47.31
CA SER A 5 -59.43 -15.81 -47.57
C SER A 5 -58.59 -14.54 -47.83
N ALA A 6 -59.22 -13.40 -48.12
CA ALA A 6 -58.51 -12.14 -48.37
C ALA A 6 -58.04 -11.41 -47.09
N LYS A 7 -58.73 -11.62 -45.95
CA LYS A 7 -58.38 -10.95 -44.69
C LYS A 7 -57.17 -11.59 -43.99
N GLU A 8 -56.87 -12.86 -44.24
CA GLU A 8 -55.73 -13.54 -43.61
C GLU A 8 -54.39 -13.23 -44.28
N VAL A 9 -54.40 -12.93 -45.58
CA VAL A 9 -53.19 -12.56 -46.33
C VAL A 9 -52.73 -11.14 -45.98
N GLU A 10 -53.65 -10.20 -45.77
CA GLU A 10 -53.31 -8.81 -45.41
C GLU A 10 -52.71 -8.69 -44.01
N VAL A 11 -53.12 -9.56 -43.07
CA VAL A 11 -52.56 -9.61 -41.71
C VAL A 11 -51.15 -10.21 -41.71
N ARG A 12 -50.83 -11.08 -42.68
CA ARG A 12 -49.49 -11.70 -42.79
C ARG A 12 -48.46 -10.77 -43.43
N VAL A 13 -48.86 -9.95 -44.40
CA VAL A 13 -47.96 -8.94 -45.03
C VAL A 13 -47.66 -7.78 -44.09
N LYS A 14 -48.60 -7.41 -43.21
CA LYS A 14 -48.35 -6.40 -42.16
C LYS A 14 -47.36 -6.85 -41.07
N ARG A 15 -47.08 -8.15 -40.93
CA ARG A 15 -46.10 -8.67 -39.96
C ARG A 15 -44.66 -8.75 -40.49
N THR A 16 -44.44 -8.68 -41.80
CA THR A 16 -43.09 -8.68 -42.40
C THR A 16 -42.47 -7.29 -42.52
N PHE A 17 -43.19 -6.24 -42.15
CA PHE A 17 -42.66 -4.87 -41.97
C PHE A 17 -42.23 -4.57 -40.53
N LEU A 18 -42.15 -5.58 -39.67
CA LEU A 18 -41.40 -5.48 -38.42
C LEU A 18 -39.94 -5.90 -38.68
N ALA A 19 -39.03 -5.03 -38.21
CA ALA A 19 -37.60 -5.24 -38.11
C ALA A 19 -36.72 -4.80 -39.29
N ARG A 20 -36.86 -3.54 -39.72
CA ARG A 20 -35.65 -2.71 -39.94
C ARG A 20 -35.46 -1.81 -38.72
N LYS A 21 -35.11 -2.43 -37.60
CA LYS A 21 -34.60 -1.74 -36.41
C LYS A 21 -33.26 -1.13 -36.82
N LYS A 22 -33.21 0.19 -37.09
CA LYS A 22 -31.95 0.93 -37.18
C LYS A 22 -31.17 0.68 -35.88
N PRO A 23 -30.02 -0.01 -35.91
CA PRO A 23 -29.21 -0.14 -34.72
C PRO A 23 -28.49 1.19 -34.48
N THR A 24 -28.56 1.67 -33.23
CA THR A 24 -27.49 2.43 -32.57
C THR A 24 -26.99 3.72 -33.23
N ASN A 25 -27.85 4.74 -33.33
CA ASN A 25 -27.39 6.11 -33.60
C ASN A 25 -26.97 6.88 -32.33
N SER A 26 -27.43 6.52 -31.13
CA SER A 26 -27.17 7.30 -29.90
C SER A 26 -25.75 7.14 -29.33
N LEU A 27 -25.17 5.94 -29.41
CA LEU A 27 -23.80 5.66 -28.96
C LEU A 27 -22.75 6.23 -29.93
N ILE A 28 -23.02 6.15 -31.24
CA ILE A 28 -22.16 6.74 -32.28
C ILE A 28 -22.24 8.27 -32.22
N ASP A 29 -23.43 8.85 -32.04
CA ASP A 29 -23.60 10.30 -31.87
C ASP A 29 -22.92 10.82 -30.60
N GLY A 30 -22.96 10.07 -29.49
CA GLY A 30 -22.22 10.40 -28.26
C GLY A 30 -20.71 10.42 -28.47
N GLN A 31 -20.13 9.39 -29.09
CA GLN A 31 -18.69 9.30 -29.39
C GLN A 31 -18.25 10.39 -30.39
N VAL A 32 -19.04 10.64 -31.43
CA VAL A 32 -18.78 11.70 -32.42
C VAL A 32 -18.83 13.07 -31.75
N LYS A 33 -19.83 13.34 -30.91
CA LYS A 33 -19.99 14.60 -30.17
C LYS A 33 -18.85 14.84 -29.16
N ILE A 34 -18.34 13.78 -28.53
CA ILE A 34 -17.17 13.84 -27.65
C ILE A 34 -15.90 14.17 -28.46
N SER A 35 -15.68 13.48 -29.58
CA SER A 35 -14.51 13.71 -30.44
C SER A 35 -14.46 15.14 -31.01
N ILE A 36 -15.62 15.69 -31.40
CA ILE A 36 -15.76 17.07 -31.87
C ILE A 36 -15.44 18.05 -30.74
N ARG A 37 -15.92 17.80 -29.51
CA ARG A 37 -15.60 18.61 -28.32
C ARG A 37 -14.10 18.59 -28.01
N PHE A 38 -13.44 17.43 -28.10
CA PHE A 38 -11.99 17.33 -27.92
C PHE A 38 -11.22 18.07 -29.01
N HIS A 39 -11.69 18.01 -30.26
CA HIS A 39 -11.08 18.76 -31.35
C HIS A 39 -11.21 20.27 -31.11
N GLN A 40 -12.39 20.77 -30.76
CA GLN A 40 -12.62 22.18 -30.41
C GLN A 40 -11.79 22.61 -29.20
N LEU A 41 -11.67 21.75 -28.19
CA LEU A 41 -10.85 22.01 -27.01
C LEU A 41 -9.36 22.11 -27.39
N LYS A 42 -8.85 21.18 -28.22
CA LYS A 42 -7.47 21.21 -28.72
C LYS A 42 -7.18 22.49 -29.52
N VAL A 43 -8.11 22.92 -30.37
CA VAL A 43 -7.97 24.16 -31.16
C VAL A 43 -7.88 25.37 -30.24
N ARG A 44 -8.76 25.47 -29.23
CA ARG A 44 -8.73 26.56 -28.24
C ARG A 44 -7.46 26.53 -27.39
N PHE A 45 -7.02 25.35 -26.96
CA PHE A 45 -5.80 25.18 -26.19
C PHE A 45 -4.56 25.59 -27.00
N LYS A 46 -4.54 25.26 -28.29
CA LYS A 46 -3.47 25.68 -29.21
C LYS A 46 -3.43 27.20 -29.36
N GLN A 47 -4.58 27.85 -29.51
CA GLN A 47 -4.67 29.32 -29.60
C GLN A 47 -4.18 29.99 -28.32
N LEU A 48 -4.66 29.54 -27.16
CA LEU A 48 -4.23 30.05 -25.85
C LEU A 48 -2.73 29.82 -25.60
N SER A 49 -2.20 28.65 -25.98
CA SER A 49 -0.77 28.33 -25.83
C SER A 49 0.13 29.18 -26.74
N VAL A 50 -0.39 29.62 -27.89
CA VAL A 50 0.34 30.50 -28.82
C VAL A 50 0.36 31.94 -28.31
N GLU A 51 -0.74 32.40 -27.72
CA GLU A 51 -0.96 33.77 -27.25
C GLU A 51 -0.46 34.03 -25.81
N LEU A 52 -0.21 32.98 -25.03
CA LEU A 52 0.35 33.06 -23.68
C LEU A 52 1.78 33.66 -23.69
N ASN A 53 1.83 34.98 -23.48
CA ASN A 53 2.99 35.71 -23.01
C ASN A 53 2.63 36.34 -21.66
N LEU A 54 3.33 35.95 -20.60
CA LEU A 54 3.04 36.43 -19.25
C LEU A 54 3.57 37.86 -19.05
N PHE A 55 4.52 38.28 -19.89
CA PHE A 55 5.14 39.59 -19.83
C PHE A 55 4.48 40.54 -20.85
N ASN A 56 4.10 41.73 -20.39
CA ASN A 56 3.49 42.76 -21.22
C ASN A 56 4.54 43.38 -22.18
N ASN A 57 4.15 43.63 -23.43
CA ASN A 57 5.05 43.97 -24.54
C ASN A 57 5.50 45.45 -24.52
N GLN A 58 6.25 45.88 -23.51
CA GLN A 58 6.83 47.24 -23.50
C GLN A 58 8.13 47.38 -24.32
N SER A 59 8.71 46.28 -24.82
CA SER A 59 9.95 46.34 -25.62
C SER A 59 9.66 46.41 -27.12
N SER A 60 10.28 47.37 -27.83
CA SER A 60 10.23 47.45 -29.30
C SER A 60 11.17 46.46 -30.02
N ASP A 61 11.96 45.68 -29.27
CA ASP A 61 12.91 44.70 -29.83
C ASP A 61 12.28 43.31 -29.96
N ASP A 62 12.16 42.84 -31.20
CA ASP A 62 11.62 41.52 -31.57
C ASP A 62 12.37 40.35 -30.93
N ARG A 63 13.68 40.48 -30.66
CA ARG A 63 14.46 39.42 -30.01
C ARG A 63 14.03 39.24 -28.56
N HIS A 64 13.79 40.35 -27.88
CA HIS A 64 13.37 40.36 -26.48
C HIS A 64 11.98 39.71 -26.31
N ILE A 65 11.04 40.02 -27.22
CA ILE A 65 9.70 39.42 -27.24
C ILE A 65 9.76 37.90 -27.44
N ARG A 66 10.66 37.40 -28.31
CA ARG A 66 10.82 35.95 -28.53
C ARG A 66 11.36 35.24 -27.30
N CYS A 67 12.40 35.79 -26.67
CA CYS A 67 12.96 35.24 -25.43
C CYS A 67 11.92 35.21 -24.30
N GLN A 68 11.13 36.28 -24.15
CA GLN A 68 10.05 36.34 -23.15
C GLN A 68 9.00 35.24 -23.38
N ARG A 69 8.51 35.06 -24.61
CA ARG A 69 7.53 34.00 -24.94
C ARG A 69 8.07 32.61 -24.66
N ILE A 70 9.33 32.34 -25.01
CA ILE A 70 9.98 31.06 -24.74
C ILE A 70 10.11 30.84 -23.22
N GLY A 71 10.55 31.86 -22.49
CA GLY A 71 10.68 31.83 -21.03
C GLY A 71 9.35 31.58 -20.32
N THR A 72 8.29 32.29 -20.71
CA THR A 72 6.94 32.06 -20.18
C THR A 72 6.48 30.63 -20.43
N ARG A 73 6.65 30.11 -21.64
CA ARG A 73 6.23 28.75 -21.97
C ARG A 73 6.97 27.72 -21.13
N LEU A 74 8.29 27.84 -21.04
CA LEU A 74 9.11 26.97 -20.19
C LEU A 74 8.66 27.03 -18.73
N HIS A 75 8.43 28.24 -18.20
CA HIS A 75 7.99 28.44 -16.82
C HIS A 75 6.64 27.78 -16.55
N ILE A 76 5.66 27.94 -17.45
CA ILE A 76 4.33 27.31 -17.31
C ILE A 76 4.45 25.78 -17.34
N PHE A 77 5.26 25.21 -18.24
CA PHE A 77 5.47 23.76 -18.29
C PHE A 77 6.10 23.23 -17.00
N ILE A 78 7.12 23.91 -16.49
CA ILE A 78 7.77 23.57 -15.22
C ILE A 78 6.77 23.68 -14.07
N LEU A 79 6.00 24.76 -14.00
CA LEU A 79 5.02 25.00 -12.96
C LEU A 79 3.97 23.87 -12.93
N ILE A 80 3.34 23.58 -14.07
CA ILE A 80 2.35 22.49 -14.19
C ILE A 80 2.98 21.15 -13.83
N GLY A 81 4.17 20.84 -14.36
CA GLY A 81 4.87 19.59 -14.05
C GLY A 81 5.16 19.43 -12.57
N SER A 82 5.67 20.49 -11.92
CA SER A 82 5.96 20.50 -10.48
C SER A 82 4.70 20.32 -9.63
N SER A 83 3.58 20.97 -10.01
CA SER A 83 2.31 20.82 -9.31
C SER A 83 1.74 19.41 -9.44
N ILE A 84 1.87 18.78 -10.61
CA ILE A 84 1.46 17.38 -10.81
C ILE A 84 2.28 16.44 -9.94
N ILE A 85 3.62 16.59 -9.93
CA ILE A 85 4.52 15.78 -9.10
C ILE A 85 4.14 15.92 -7.63
N LEU A 86 3.91 17.14 -7.15
CA LEU A 86 3.54 17.39 -5.76
C LEU A 86 2.17 16.76 -5.41
N ALA A 87 1.18 16.89 -6.29
CA ALA A 87 -0.13 16.30 -6.09
C ALA A 87 -0.06 14.76 -6.04
N LEU A 88 0.73 14.14 -6.93
CA LEU A 88 0.95 12.70 -6.93
C LEU A 88 1.68 12.26 -5.66
N TYR A 89 2.75 12.95 -5.27
CA TYR A 89 3.48 12.66 -4.05
C TYR A 89 2.55 12.72 -2.82
N SER A 90 1.74 13.77 -2.72
CA SER A 90 0.77 13.91 -1.62
C SER A 90 -0.32 12.84 -1.65
N SER A 91 -0.75 12.39 -2.83
CA SER A 91 -1.76 11.34 -2.97
C SER A 91 -1.21 9.94 -2.70
N LEU A 92 0.08 9.72 -2.97
CA LEU A 92 0.75 8.43 -2.81
C LEU A 92 1.36 8.26 -1.41
N THR A 93 1.60 9.35 -0.70
CA THR A 93 2.07 9.29 0.68
C THR A 93 0.93 8.81 1.56
N GLN A 94 0.97 7.54 1.95
CA GLN A 94 0.06 6.98 2.94
C GLN A 94 0.46 7.54 4.32
N GLU A 95 -0.51 8.13 5.02
CA GLU A 95 -0.29 8.63 6.37
C GLU A 95 -0.04 7.43 7.30
N ILE A 96 1.19 7.32 7.81
CA ILE A 96 1.56 6.25 8.74
C ILE A 96 0.96 6.62 10.10
N HIS A 97 -0.24 6.10 10.37
CA HIS A 97 -0.85 6.20 11.68
C HIS A 97 -0.11 5.32 12.68
N HIS A 98 0.63 5.94 13.59
CA HIS A 98 1.23 5.27 14.72
C HIS A 98 0.27 5.30 15.92
N GLU A 99 -0.41 4.19 16.16
CA GLU A 99 -1.18 4.00 17.40
C GLU A 99 -0.29 3.32 18.45
N THR A 100 -0.14 3.96 19.61
CA THR A 100 0.59 3.38 20.75
C THR A 100 -0.43 2.91 21.78
N ILE A 101 -0.58 1.59 21.91
CA ILE A 101 -1.44 0.98 22.93
C ILE A 101 -0.58 0.72 24.17
N LEU A 102 -0.90 1.41 25.26
CA LEU A 102 -0.29 1.18 26.58
C LEU A 102 -1.08 0.08 27.30
N ASN A 103 -0.40 -1.00 27.68
CA ASN A 103 -0.98 -2.20 28.31
C ASN A 103 -2.05 -2.90 27.45
N PRO A 104 -1.66 -3.48 26.29
CA PRO A 104 -2.61 -4.20 25.44
C PRO A 104 -3.22 -5.39 26.20
N SER A 105 -4.49 -5.67 25.96
CA SER A 105 -5.10 -6.92 26.43
C SER A 105 -4.53 -8.11 25.66
N GLU A 106 -4.59 -9.30 26.25
CA GLU A 106 -4.15 -10.55 25.59
C GLU A 106 -4.86 -10.76 24.23
N THR A 107 -6.15 -10.41 24.16
CA THR A 107 -6.95 -10.48 22.93
C THR A 107 -6.48 -9.53 21.84
N GLN A 108 -6.00 -8.33 22.20
CA GLN A 108 -5.41 -7.37 21.25
C GLN A 108 -4.06 -7.86 20.74
N TYR A 109 -3.25 -8.48 21.61
CA TYR A 109 -1.97 -9.03 21.20
C TYR A 109 -2.12 -10.23 20.26
N THR A 110 -3.04 -11.15 20.57
CA THR A 110 -3.30 -12.35 19.75
C THR A 110 -3.89 -11.99 18.38
N THR A 111 -4.81 -11.03 18.32
CA THR A 111 -5.32 -10.52 17.02
C THR A 111 -4.23 -9.81 16.23
N LEU A 112 -3.37 -9.02 16.87
CA LEU A 112 -2.24 -8.36 16.23
C LEU A 112 -1.22 -9.38 15.68
N ALA A 113 -0.92 -10.42 16.45
CA ALA A 113 -0.04 -11.52 16.04
C ALA A 113 -0.63 -12.32 14.85
N GLN A 114 -1.95 -12.51 14.82
CA GLN A 114 -2.62 -13.16 13.69
C GLN A 114 -2.55 -12.34 12.39
N VAL A 115 -2.65 -11.01 12.47
CA VAL A 115 -2.63 -10.12 11.30
C VAL A 115 -1.21 -9.89 10.77
N LEU A 116 -0.21 -9.81 11.66
CA LEU A 116 1.19 -9.51 11.30
C LEU A 116 2.08 -10.76 11.16
N GLY A 117 1.56 -11.95 11.46
CA GLY A 117 2.28 -13.22 11.39
C GLY A 117 3.54 -13.26 12.27
N ASP A 118 4.53 -14.06 11.86
CA ASP A 118 5.80 -14.29 12.56
C ASP A 118 6.69 -13.03 12.72
N CYS A 119 6.28 -11.89 12.18
CA CYS A 119 7.01 -10.63 12.28
C CYS A 119 6.82 -9.89 13.61
N VAL A 120 5.91 -10.34 14.49
CA VAL A 120 5.70 -9.71 15.81
C VAL A 120 6.64 -10.31 16.85
N VAL A 121 7.83 -9.76 16.97
CA VAL A 121 8.72 -10.07 18.11
C VAL A 121 8.25 -9.28 19.32
N CYS A 122 7.78 -9.99 20.34
CA CYS A 122 7.45 -9.36 21.61
C CYS A 122 8.67 -8.58 22.16
N PRO A 123 8.56 -7.26 22.38
CA PRO A 123 9.64 -6.46 22.98
C PRO A 123 10.07 -7.02 24.35
N CYS A 124 9.13 -7.66 25.06
CA CYS A 124 9.37 -8.29 26.35
C CYS A 124 10.41 -9.41 26.24
N ILE A 125 10.32 -10.31 25.27
CA ILE A 125 11.27 -11.42 25.10
C ILE A 125 12.69 -10.90 24.87
N THR A 126 12.82 -9.85 24.06
CA THR A 126 14.11 -9.20 23.81
C THR A 126 14.69 -8.56 25.08
N LYS A 127 13.83 -7.92 25.88
CA LYS A 127 14.20 -7.31 27.16
C LYS A 127 14.58 -8.36 28.21
N TRP A 128 13.84 -9.47 28.27
CA TRP A 128 14.11 -10.61 29.15
C TRP A 128 15.44 -11.26 28.81
N ARG A 129 15.67 -11.63 27.54
CA ARG A 129 16.98 -12.13 27.09
C ARG A 129 18.10 -11.15 27.40
N SER A 130 17.90 -9.86 27.12
CA SER A 130 18.93 -8.85 27.35
C SER A 130 19.28 -8.72 28.83
N ARG A 131 18.31 -8.86 29.73
CA ARG A 131 18.55 -8.88 31.17
C ARG A 131 19.21 -10.18 31.62
N LEU A 132 18.69 -11.32 31.20
CA LEU A 132 19.21 -12.65 31.56
C LEU A 132 20.66 -12.88 31.12
N LEU A 133 21.04 -12.36 29.95
CA LEU A 133 22.39 -12.46 29.40
C LEU A 133 23.30 -11.28 29.80
N SER A 134 22.78 -10.27 30.48
CA SER A 134 23.60 -9.15 30.93
C SER A 134 24.34 -9.52 32.21
N SER A 135 25.63 -9.17 32.27
CA SER A 135 26.40 -9.25 33.51
C SER A 135 26.06 -8.14 34.50
N THR A 136 25.30 -7.12 34.08
CA THR A 136 25.03 -5.90 34.87
C THR A 136 23.58 -5.77 35.31
N ALA A 137 22.69 -6.65 34.86
CA ALA A 137 21.26 -6.58 35.20
C ALA A 137 20.81 -7.94 35.71
N GLU A 138 20.31 -7.98 36.93
CA GLU A 138 19.72 -9.19 37.50
C GLU A 138 18.26 -9.31 37.08
N LEU A 139 17.86 -10.50 36.64
CA LEU A 139 16.47 -10.86 36.45
C LEU A 139 15.99 -11.54 37.74
N ARG A 140 14.93 -11.04 38.37
CA ARG A 140 14.32 -11.67 39.53
C ARG A 140 12.89 -12.07 39.19
N LEU A 141 12.55 -13.33 39.44
CA LEU A 141 11.17 -13.82 39.43
C LEU A 141 10.78 -13.98 40.91
N ASP A 142 9.86 -13.13 41.33
CA ASP A 142 9.55 -12.88 42.74
C ASP A 142 10.84 -12.57 43.54
N ASP A 143 11.20 -13.40 44.51
CA ASP A 143 12.40 -13.23 45.33
C ASP A 143 13.63 -13.99 44.82
N GLN A 144 13.49 -14.83 43.79
CA GLN A 144 14.59 -15.65 43.29
C GLN A 144 15.34 -14.97 42.14
N PRO A 145 16.68 -14.79 42.27
CA PRO A 145 17.49 -14.31 41.17
C PRO A 145 17.66 -15.41 40.12
N ILE A 146 17.34 -15.10 38.87
CA ILE A 146 17.57 -15.98 37.73
C ILE A 146 18.81 -15.49 37.01
N SER A 147 19.85 -16.31 37.10
CA SER A 147 21.08 -16.16 36.34
C SER A 147 21.11 -17.06 35.09
N ILE A 148 22.00 -16.72 34.16
CA ILE A 148 22.33 -17.58 33.02
C ILE A 148 22.84 -18.96 33.45
N ASN A 149 23.33 -19.12 34.68
CA ASN A 149 23.84 -20.41 35.16
C ASN A 149 22.74 -21.47 35.25
N HIS A 150 21.49 -21.09 35.59
CA HIS A 150 20.37 -22.03 35.57
C HIS A 150 20.11 -22.60 34.16
N LEU A 151 20.33 -21.80 33.11
CA LEU A 151 20.23 -22.30 31.74
C LEU A 151 21.39 -23.22 31.38
N TYR A 152 22.59 -22.94 31.89
CA TYR A 152 23.71 -23.88 31.73
C TYR A 152 23.45 -25.19 32.48
N ASP A 153 22.81 -25.14 33.64
CA ASP A 153 22.43 -26.33 34.38
C ASP A 153 21.43 -27.15 33.57
N ILE A 154 20.37 -26.54 33.02
CA ILE A 154 19.41 -27.25 32.15
C ILE A 154 20.11 -27.86 30.92
N ILE A 155 21.00 -27.11 30.24
CA ILE A 155 21.68 -27.58 29.02
C ILE A 155 22.69 -28.72 29.29
N ASN A 156 23.33 -28.73 30.46
CA ASN A 156 24.37 -29.72 30.78
C ASN A 156 23.86 -30.86 31.69
N ASN A 157 22.63 -30.78 32.19
CA ASN A 157 22.05 -31.80 33.07
C ASN A 157 21.63 -33.03 32.26
N GLU A 158 22.07 -34.21 32.70
CA GLU A 158 21.78 -35.49 32.03
C GLU A 158 20.31 -35.91 32.15
N ASN A 159 19.54 -35.32 33.08
CA ASN A 159 18.13 -35.61 33.29
C ASN A 159 17.20 -34.97 32.24
N TYR A 160 17.67 -33.95 31.52
CA TYR A 160 16.89 -33.24 30.50
C TYR A 160 17.58 -33.42 29.16
N THR A 161 16.90 -34.04 28.19
CA THR A 161 17.53 -34.24 26.88
C THR A 161 17.43 -32.98 26.04
N LYS A 162 18.39 -32.77 25.16
CA LYS A 162 18.37 -31.66 24.17
C LYS A 162 17.10 -31.66 23.31
N LEU A 163 16.46 -32.82 23.14
CA LEU A 163 15.20 -32.95 22.41
C LEU A 163 14.02 -32.37 23.20
N ASP A 164 14.10 -32.37 24.52
CA ASP A 164 13.04 -31.86 25.40
C ASP A 164 13.08 -30.34 25.43
N HIS A 165 14.26 -29.73 25.67
CA HIS A 165 14.35 -28.28 25.84
C HIS A 165 14.79 -27.50 24.59
N GLY A 166 15.35 -28.15 23.55
CA GLY A 166 15.75 -27.52 22.28
C GLY A 166 16.90 -26.49 22.33
N LEU A 167 17.34 -26.10 23.54
CA LEU A 167 18.43 -25.16 23.79
C LEU A 167 19.83 -25.73 23.50
N THR A 168 20.72 -24.85 23.02
CA THR A 168 22.14 -25.11 22.84
C THR A 168 22.99 -24.01 23.46
N LYS A 169 24.29 -24.28 23.70
CA LYS A 169 25.23 -23.28 24.21
C LYS A 169 25.35 -22.04 23.31
N SER A 170 25.14 -22.19 22.00
CA SER A 170 25.08 -21.07 21.06
C SER A 170 23.85 -20.19 21.27
N ASP A 171 22.72 -20.76 21.70
CA ASP A 171 21.49 -20.01 21.89
C ASP A 171 21.61 -19.01 23.06
N ILE A 172 22.43 -19.31 24.06
CA ILE A 172 22.66 -18.45 25.24
C ILE A 172 23.91 -17.57 25.13
N ASN A 173 24.56 -17.53 23.96
CA ASN A 173 25.77 -16.72 23.79
C ASN A 173 25.44 -15.21 23.81
N PRO A 174 25.94 -14.42 24.77
CA PRO A 174 25.66 -12.99 24.87
C PRO A 174 26.25 -12.17 23.70
N LYS A 175 27.24 -12.70 22.98
CA LYS A 175 27.80 -12.07 21.78
C LYS A 175 26.85 -12.17 20.58
N ASP A 176 25.97 -13.17 20.58
CA ASP A 176 24.99 -13.38 19.53
C ASP A 176 23.67 -12.66 19.86
N ARG A 177 23.69 -11.34 19.68
CA ARG A 177 22.53 -10.48 19.93
C ARG A 177 21.47 -10.57 18.83
N GLN A 178 21.82 -11.06 17.63
CA GLN A 178 20.93 -11.03 16.46
C GLN A 178 20.28 -12.38 16.14
N ASN A 179 20.62 -13.45 16.85
CA ASN A 179 19.97 -14.73 16.62
C ASN A 179 18.55 -14.77 17.18
N PHE A 180 17.58 -14.47 16.32
CA PHE A 180 16.17 -14.44 16.65
C PHE A 180 15.61 -15.83 17.00
N SER A 181 16.12 -16.89 16.38
CA SER A 181 15.69 -18.26 16.69
C SER A 181 16.01 -18.64 18.14
N SER A 182 17.15 -18.19 18.67
CA SER A 182 17.54 -18.44 20.06
C SER A 182 16.63 -17.75 21.08
N ARG A 183 16.01 -16.61 20.71
CA ARG A 183 15.07 -15.88 21.58
C ARG A 183 13.77 -16.65 21.77
N LEU A 184 13.25 -17.25 20.71
CA LEU A 184 12.01 -18.02 20.75
C LEU A 184 12.20 -19.30 21.56
N LYS A 185 13.33 -19.99 21.38
CA LYS A 185 13.65 -21.20 22.16
C LYS A 185 13.81 -20.94 23.65
N LEU A 186 14.34 -19.78 24.05
CA LEU A 186 14.48 -19.43 25.46
C LEU A 186 13.15 -19.20 26.17
N VAL A 187 12.07 -19.02 25.42
CA VAL A 187 10.74 -18.74 25.96
C VAL A 187 9.76 -19.85 25.57
N SER A 188 10.26 -20.99 25.04
CA SER A 188 9.38 -22.13 24.76
C SER A 188 8.86 -22.71 26.07
N ALA A 189 7.62 -23.21 26.04
CA ALA A 189 6.99 -23.86 27.18
C ALA A 189 7.87 -24.99 27.73
N ASP A 190 8.52 -25.74 26.84
CA ASP A 190 9.39 -26.86 27.19
C ASP A 190 10.58 -26.45 28.08
N VAL A 191 11.04 -25.19 28.04
CA VAL A 191 12.10 -24.68 28.92
C VAL A 191 11.55 -24.26 30.29
N PHE A 192 10.28 -23.86 30.36
CA PHE A 192 9.63 -23.42 31.60
C PHE A 192 8.99 -24.57 32.40
N GLU A 193 8.68 -25.69 31.75
CA GLU A 193 8.06 -26.87 32.38
C GLU A 193 9.07 -27.86 32.99
N ILE A 194 10.37 -27.54 32.89
CA ILE A 194 11.52 -28.33 33.37
C ILE A 194 11.87 -28.03 34.83
#